data_AF-A0A4Y2HBY6-F1
#
_entry.id   AF-A0A4Y2HBY6-F1
#
_cell.length_a   1.000
_cell.length_b   1.000
_cell.length_c   1.000
_cell.angle_alpha   90.00
_cell.angle_beta   90.00
_cell.angle_gamma   90.00
#
_symmetry.space_group_name_H-M   'P 1'
#
loop_
_entity.id
_entity.type
_entity.pdbx_description
1 polymer ?
#
loop_
_entity_poly.entity_id
_entity_poly.type
_entity_poly.pdbx_seq_one_letter_code
_entity_poly.pdbx_strand_id
1 'polypeptide(L)'
;MPRCDLPLSEEQQKWREKWRKWRQELENYLLATEKDERADKIKIAILLNLLGSEGLEIFNTFKFEPPESQKNYSEVLKKFEEYCSPRQNIVYERYKFFSCVQQEGQAIECYITQLKTLASTCEFEEQENGLIRDRIVLGIGDNGLKERLLRESGLGLEKAIEIVRSAETSREQLSSMKEETAATVNSVKR
;
A
#
# COMPACT_ATOMS: atom_id res chain seq x y z
N MET A 1 6.79 -25.82 23.82
CA MET A 1 5.80 -24.75 23.54
C MET A 1 6.52 -23.60 22.85
N PRO A 2 5.97 -23.08 21.75
CA PRO A 2 6.71 -22.33 20.75
C PRO A 2 6.85 -20.85 21.16
N ARG A 3 8.08 -20.31 21.10
CA ARG A 3 8.26 -18.88 20.87
C ARG A 3 8.22 -18.71 19.35
N CYS A 4 7.09 -18.22 18.88
CA CYS A 4 6.92 -17.84 17.49
C CYS A 4 7.71 -16.55 17.31
N ASP A 5 9.00 -16.66 16.98
CA ASP A 5 9.76 -15.52 16.51
C ASP A 5 9.19 -15.17 15.13
N LEU A 6 8.49 -14.04 15.06
CA LEU A 6 8.02 -13.50 13.78
C LEU A 6 9.25 -13.26 12.89
N PRO A 7 9.21 -13.67 11.61
CA PRO A 7 10.35 -13.48 10.73
C PRO A 7 10.67 -11.99 10.61
N LEU A 8 11.96 -11.65 10.72
CA LEU A 8 12.55 -10.29 10.63
C LEU A 8 11.92 -9.39 9.55
N SER A 9 11.34 -9.97 8.49
CA SER A 9 10.61 -9.29 7.42
C SER A 9 9.36 -8.52 7.87
N GLU A 10 8.59 -9.02 8.85
CA GLU A 10 7.34 -8.37 9.26
C GLU A 10 7.59 -7.12 10.12
N GLU A 11 8.56 -7.19 11.03
CA GLU A 11 8.96 -6.04 11.84
C GLU A 11 9.60 -4.95 10.98
N GLN A 12 10.45 -5.32 10.02
CA GLN A 12 11.03 -4.39 9.06
C GLN A 12 9.97 -3.71 8.19
N GLN A 13 8.95 -4.46 7.74
CA GLN A 13 7.83 -3.89 7.00
C GLN A 13 7.04 -2.89 7.85
N LYS A 14 6.81 -3.20 9.13
CA LYS A 14 6.15 -2.32 10.09
C LYS A 14 6.93 -1.02 10.34
N TRP A 15 8.25 -1.10 10.46
CA TRP A 15 9.11 0.08 10.62
C TRP A 15 9.11 0.98 9.39
N ARG A 16 9.12 0.41 8.18
CA ARG A 16 8.97 1.16 6.92
C ARG A 16 7.64 1.89 6.84
N GLU A 17 6.53 1.21 7.12
CA GLU A 17 5.21 1.85 7.06
C GLU A 17 5.08 2.98 8.09
N LYS A 18 5.62 2.77 9.29
CA LYS A 18 5.72 3.81 10.32
C LYS A 18 6.58 4.98 9.83
N TRP A 19 7.74 4.73 9.25
CA TRP A 19 8.62 5.76 8.69
C TRP A 19 7.93 6.54 7.57
N ARG A 20 7.26 5.86 6.63
CA ARG A 20 6.54 6.51 5.52
C ARG A 20 5.45 7.46 6.04
N LYS A 21 4.63 6.99 6.99
CA LYS A 21 3.59 7.81 7.63
C LYS A 21 4.19 9.00 8.38
N TRP A 22 5.20 8.74 9.21
CA TRP A 22 5.86 9.77 10.00
C TRP A 22 6.55 10.82 9.12
N ARG A 23 7.20 10.42 8.02
CA ARG A 23 7.79 11.33 7.05
C ARG A 23 6.73 12.24 6.43
N GLN A 24 5.58 11.68 6.04
CA GLN A 24 4.47 12.49 5.52
C GLN A 24 3.94 13.48 6.57
N GLU A 25 3.85 13.07 7.84
CA GLU A 25 3.50 13.95 8.95
C GLU A 25 4.52 15.08 9.15
N LEU A 26 5.82 14.79 9.03
CA LEU A 26 6.90 15.77 9.07
C LEU A 26 6.81 16.77 7.91
N GLU A 27 6.60 16.28 6.68
CA GLU A 27 6.45 17.14 5.49
C GLU A 27 5.26 18.09 5.65
N ASN A 28 4.11 17.57 6.12
CA ASN A 28 2.95 18.38 6.44
C ASN A 28 3.23 19.40 7.54
N TYR A 29 3.97 19.02 8.59
CA TYR A 29 4.35 19.93 9.67
C TYR A 29 5.27 21.06 9.18
N LEU A 30 6.27 20.74 8.34
CA LEU A 30 7.16 21.75 7.77
C LEU A 30 6.39 22.74 6.90
N LEU A 31 5.48 22.25 6.05
CA LEU A 31 4.62 23.09 5.22
C LEU A 31 3.69 23.97 6.07
N ALA A 32 2.96 23.38 7.02
CA ALA A 32 2.00 24.10 7.86
C ALA A 32 2.65 25.16 8.78
N THR A 33 3.96 25.05 9.02
CA THR A 33 4.72 26.00 9.84
C THR A 33 5.64 26.91 9.02
N GLU A 34 5.52 26.88 7.69
CA GLU A 34 6.31 27.67 6.72
C GLU A 34 7.83 27.45 6.89
N LYS A 35 8.22 26.20 7.12
CA LYS A 35 9.60 25.74 7.34
C LYS A 35 10.14 24.87 6.22
N ASP A 36 9.29 24.47 5.29
CA ASP A 36 9.62 23.69 4.09
C ASP A 36 10.67 24.39 3.21
N GLU A 37 10.57 25.73 3.06
CA GLU A 37 11.55 26.53 2.30
C GLU A 37 12.72 27.07 3.15
N ARG A 38 12.78 26.75 4.45
CA ARG A 38 13.87 27.22 5.31
C ARG A 38 15.18 26.49 5.00
N ALA A 39 16.29 27.12 5.38
CA ALA A 39 17.63 26.56 5.21
C ALA A 39 17.73 25.14 5.80
N ASP A 40 18.47 24.26 5.13
CA ASP A 40 18.60 22.84 5.50
C ASP A 40 19.01 22.62 6.95
N LYS A 41 19.90 23.44 7.50
CA LYS A 41 20.27 23.40 8.92
C LYS A 41 19.07 23.51 9.88
N ILE A 42 18.05 24.29 9.52
CA ILE A 42 16.83 24.48 10.32
C ILE A 42 15.97 23.22 10.20
N LYS A 43 15.77 22.71 8.98
CA LYS A 43 14.99 21.48 8.74
C LYS A 43 15.62 20.26 9.43
N ILE A 44 16.95 20.13 9.37
CA ILE A 44 17.71 19.09 10.08
C ILE A 44 17.55 19.23 11.60
N ALA A 45 17.63 20.45 12.15
CA ALA A 45 17.42 20.67 13.58
C ALA A 45 16.01 20.27 14.03
N ILE A 46 14.98 20.59 13.24
CA ILE A 46 13.59 20.18 13.50
C ILE A 46 13.46 18.66 13.45
N LEU A 47 14.01 18.03 12.39
CA LEU A 47 14.01 16.58 12.22
C LEU A 47 14.59 15.88 13.46
N LEU A 48 15.80 16.26 13.87
CA LEU A 48 16.49 15.65 15.01
C LEU A 48 15.78 15.96 16.34
N ASN A 49 15.16 17.12 16.47
CA ASN A 49 14.36 17.46 17.66
C ASN A 49 13.11 16.56 17.77
N LEU A 50 12.40 16.33 16.67
CA LEU A 50 11.19 15.50 16.64
C LEU A 50 11.50 14.00 16.81
N LEU A 51 12.65 13.53 16.33
CA LEU A 51 13.09 12.15 16.55
C LEU A 51 13.66 11.91 17.96
N GLY A 52 13.99 12.97 18.69
CA GLY A 52 14.52 12.88 20.05
C GLY A 52 15.91 12.28 20.13
N SER A 53 16.29 11.84 21.34
CA SER A 53 17.64 11.33 21.63
C SER A 53 17.99 10.09 20.81
N GLU A 54 17.04 9.18 20.61
CA GLU A 54 17.24 7.96 19.81
C GLU A 54 17.55 8.30 18.34
N GLY A 55 16.81 9.24 17.75
CA GLY A 55 17.10 9.70 16.39
C GLY A 55 18.45 10.40 16.26
N LEU A 56 18.84 11.16 17.27
CA LEU A 56 20.15 11.81 17.30
C LEU A 56 21.29 10.78 17.40
N GLU A 57 21.13 9.74 18.21
CA GLU A 57 22.07 8.62 18.29
C GLU A 57 22.21 7.92 16.94
N ILE A 58 21.10 7.61 16.27
CA ILE A 58 21.08 7.02 14.92
C ILE A 58 21.80 7.94 13.92
N PHE A 59 21.48 9.24 13.92
CA PHE A 59 22.13 10.22 13.04
C PHE A 59 23.65 10.22 13.18
N ASN A 60 24.16 10.12 14.41
CA ASN A 60 25.58 10.09 14.69
C ASN A 60 26.28 8.82 14.19
N THR A 61 25.53 7.76 13.85
CA THR A 61 26.08 6.55 13.22
C THR A 61 26.24 6.69 11.70
N PHE A 62 25.60 7.68 11.08
CA PHE A 62 25.60 7.83 9.63
C PHE A 62 26.96 8.27 9.10
N LYS A 63 27.37 7.62 8.01
CA LYS A 63 28.54 8.02 7.23
C LYS A 63 28.06 8.75 5.97
N PHE A 64 28.57 9.97 5.80
CA PHE A 64 28.27 10.83 4.66
C PHE A 64 29.49 10.94 3.76
N GLU A 65 29.28 10.71 2.47
CA GLU A 65 30.30 10.84 1.44
C GLU A 65 29.72 11.69 0.29
N PRO A 66 30.21 12.92 0.07
CA PRO A 66 31.21 13.63 0.88
C PRO A 66 30.69 14.05 2.27
N PRO A 67 31.56 14.37 3.26
CA PRO A 67 31.14 14.74 4.62
C PRO A 67 30.18 15.92 4.69
N GLU A 68 30.21 16.82 3.71
CA GLU A 68 29.34 17.99 3.60
C GLU A 68 27.86 17.60 3.39
N SER A 69 27.58 16.40 2.88
CA SER A 69 26.22 15.90 2.67
C SER A 69 25.41 15.84 3.97
N GLN A 70 26.06 15.76 5.14
CA GLN A 70 25.38 15.84 6.44
C GLN A 70 24.65 17.18 6.67
N LYS A 71 24.95 18.22 5.88
CA LYS A 71 24.32 19.55 5.94
C LYS A 71 23.16 19.70 4.95
N ASN A 72 22.94 18.72 4.09
CA ASN A 72 21.86 18.69 3.13
C ASN A 72 20.67 17.94 3.71
N TYR A 73 19.51 18.58 3.79
CA TYR A 73 18.33 17.98 4.42
C TYR A 73 17.87 16.71 3.69
N SER A 74 17.93 16.72 2.35
CA SER A 74 17.54 15.58 1.52
C SER A 74 18.44 14.36 1.75
N GLU A 75 19.76 14.57 1.83
CA GLU A 75 20.72 13.49 2.10
C GLU A 75 20.58 12.91 3.50
N VAL A 76 20.33 13.76 4.51
CA VAL A 76 20.06 13.31 5.88
C VAL A 76 18.77 12.50 5.94
N LEU A 77 17.69 12.99 5.31
CA LEU A 77 16.42 12.28 5.27
C LEU A 77 16.55 10.93 4.56
N LYS A 78 17.32 10.87 3.47
CA LYS A 78 17.63 9.63 2.75
C LYS A 78 18.38 8.63 3.63
N LYS A 79 19.33 9.06 4.46
CA LYS A 79 20.02 8.16 5.40
C LYS A 79 19.08 7.56 6.45
N PHE A 80 18.17 8.37 6.98
CA PHE A 80 17.13 7.84 7.86
C PHE A 80 16.18 6.89 7.14
N GLU A 81 15.82 7.18 5.89
CA GLU A 81 15.02 6.27 5.07
C GLU A 81 15.74 4.94 4.82
N GLU A 82 17.02 4.95 4.47
CA GLU A 82 17.86 3.75 4.32
C GLU A 82 17.96 2.95 5.63
N TYR A 83 18.04 3.64 6.78
CA TYR A 83 18.10 3.02 8.11
C TYR A 83 16.76 2.37 8.52
N CYS A 84 15.66 3.10 8.37
CA CYS A 84 14.32 2.65 8.72
C CYS A 84 13.72 1.69 7.67
N SER A 85 14.34 1.61 6.49
CA SER A 85 13.92 0.80 5.35
C SER A 85 15.14 0.12 4.72
N PRO A 86 15.76 -0.86 5.40
CA PRO A 86 16.85 -1.63 4.80
C PRO A 86 16.40 -2.25 3.47
N ARG A 87 17.36 -2.40 2.54
CA ARG A 87 17.14 -2.84 1.14
C ARG A 87 16.08 -3.95 1.05
N GLN A 88 14.99 -3.66 0.34
CA GLN A 88 13.98 -4.67 0.07
C GLN A 88 14.53 -5.76 -0.83
N ASN A 89 14.15 -6.99 -0.53
CA ASN A 89 14.17 -8.03 -1.54
C ASN A 89 13.00 -7.79 -2.49
N ILE A 90 13.23 -6.96 -3.52
CA ILE A 90 12.21 -6.62 -4.53
C ILE A 90 11.63 -7.87 -5.19
N VAL A 91 12.45 -8.92 -5.37
CA VAL A 91 11.98 -10.21 -5.91
C VAL A 91 10.93 -10.83 -4.98
N TYR A 92 11.13 -10.77 -3.66
CA TYR A 92 10.17 -11.27 -2.68
C TYR A 92 8.89 -10.42 -2.61
N GLU A 93 9.00 -9.09 -2.69
CA GLU A 93 7.82 -8.20 -2.75
C GLU A 93 6.98 -8.50 -4.00
N ARG A 94 7.63 -8.60 -5.16
CA ARG A 94 6.99 -9.00 -6.43
C ARG A 94 6.39 -10.40 -6.34
N TYR A 95 7.05 -11.35 -5.68
CA TYR A 95 6.49 -12.68 -5.43
C TYR A 95 5.17 -12.60 -4.64
N LYS A 96 5.11 -11.80 -3.56
CA LYS A 96 3.86 -11.59 -2.80
C LYS A 96 2.77 -11.00 -3.68
N PHE A 97 3.10 -9.97 -4.46
CA PHE A 97 2.15 -9.34 -5.39
C PHE A 97 1.62 -10.34 -6.43
N PHE A 98 2.51 -11.04 -7.13
CA PHE A 98 2.11 -11.97 -8.19
C PHE A 98 1.39 -13.22 -7.68
N SER A 99 1.62 -13.60 -6.42
CA SER A 99 0.92 -14.70 -5.74
C SER A 99 -0.42 -14.28 -5.12
N CYS A 100 -0.76 -12.99 -5.13
CA CYS A 100 -2.02 -12.50 -4.57
C CYS A 100 -3.20 -12.88 -5.46
N VAL A 101 -4.19 -13.53 -4.86
CA VAL A 101 -5.47 -13.91 -5.46
C VAL A 101 -6.59 -13.55 -4.50
N GLN A 102 -7.79 -13.30 -5.04
CA GLN A 102 -8.97 -13.02 -4.23
C GLN A 102 -9.30 -14.25 -3.39
N GLN A 103 -9.39 -14.09 -2.07
CA GLN A 103 -9.81 -15.16 -1.17
C GLN A 103 -11.32 -15.40 -1.28
N GLU A 104 -11.77 -16.61 -0.97
CA GLU A 104 -13.20 -16.92 -0.95
C GLU A 104 -13.94 -16.01 0.04
N GLY A 105 -15.01 -15.37 -0.43
CA GLY A 105 -15.79 -14.41 0.36
C GLY A 105 -15.10 -13.05 0.60
N GLN A 106 -13.90 -12.81 0.07
CA GLN A 106 -13.24 -11.51 0.19
C GLN A 106 -13.95 -10.47 -0.68
N ALA A 107 -14.38 -9.37 -0.06
CA ALA A 107 -14.95 -8.23 -0.76
C ALA A 107 -13.96 -7.66 -1.79
N ILE A 108 -14.48 -7.24 -2.95
CA ILE A 108 -13.66 -6.74 -4.06
C ILE A 108 -12.82 -5.52 -3.64
N GLU A 109 -13.37 -4.62 -2.83
CA GLU A 109 -12.63 -3.46 -2.31
C GLU A 109 -11.41 -3.85 -1.46
N CYS A 110 -11.57 -4.87 -0.61
CA CYS A 110 -10.48 -5.37 0.22
C CYS A 110 -9.37 -5.97 -0.66
N TYR A 111 -9.74 -6.73 -1.69
CA TYR A 111 -8.80 -7.32 -2.63
C TYR A 111 -8.03 -6.26 -3.43
N ILE A 112 -8.72 -5.25 -3.97
CA ILE A 112 -8.08 -4.14 -4.70
C ILE A 112 -7.11 -3.37 -3.78
N THR A 113 -7.52 -3.09 -2.54
CA THR A 113 -6.68 -2.39 -1.56
C THR A 113 -5.43 -3.20 -1.22
N GLN A 114 -5.57 -4.52 -1.06
CA GLN A 114 -4.44 -5.42 -0.84
C GLN A 114 -3.46 -5.39 -2.02
N LEU A 115 -3.96 -5.47 -3.26
CA LEU A 115 -3.12 -5.40 -4.46
C LEU A 115 -2.36 -4.07 -4.56
N LYS A 116 -3.04 -2.93 -4.34
CA LYS A 116 -2.39 -1.60 -4.35
C LYS A 116 -1.32 -1.48 -3.26
N THR A 117 -1.59 -2.05 -2.09
CA THR A 117 -0.64 -2.06 -0.98
C THR A 117 0.61 -2.86 -1.33
N LEU A 118 0.44 -4.07 -1.88
CA LEU A 118 1.55 -4.92 -2.33
C LEU A 118 2.33 -4.30 -3.50
N ALA A 119 1.66 -3.65 -4.45
CA ALA A 119 2.30 -3.00 -5.59
C ALA A 119 3.23 -1.85 -5.14
N SER A 120 2.86 -1.11 -4.08
CA SER A 120 3.62 0.04 -3.59
C SER A 120 5.04 -0.27 -3.11
N THR A 121 5.39 -1.55 -2.92
CA THR A 121 6.73 -2.01 -2.53
C THR A 121 7.47 -2.78 -3.63
N CYS A 122 6.90 -2.88 -4.83
CA CYS A 122 7.42 -3.71 -5.90
C CYS A 122 8.32 -2.99 -6.90
N GLU A 123 8.49 -1.67 -6.78
CA GLU A 123 9.23 -0.82 -7.74
C GLU A 123 8.77 -1.09 -9.19
N PHE A 124 7.45 -1.03 -9.43
CA PHE A 124 6.88 -1.25 -10.76
C PHE A 124 6.90 0.00 -11.66
N GLU A 125 7.16 1.16 -11.08
CA GLU A 125 7.27 2.44 -11.81
C GLU A 125 6.02 2.66 -12.70
N GLU A 126 6.22 3.01 -13.98
CA GLU A 126 5.15 3.30 -14.93
C GLU A 126 4.24 2.08 -15.22
N GLN A 127 4.69 0.86 -14.89
CA GLN A 127 3.92 -0.37 -15.12
C GLN A 127 2.96 -0.71 -13.98
N GLU A 128 2.98 0.02 -12.85
CA GLU A 128 2.20 -0.30 -11.66
C GLU A 128 0.72 -0.51 -11.97
N ASN A 129 0.09 0.43 -12.67
CA ASN A 129 -1.34 0.34 -13.01
C ASN A 129 -1.67 -0.85 -13.91
N GLY A 130 -0.80 -1.13 -14.90
CA GLY A 130 -0.95 -2.26 -15.82
C GLY A 130 -0.86 -3.60 -15.08
N LEU A 131 0.11 -3.72 -14.17
CA LEU A 131 0.33 -4.93 -13.39
C LEU A 131 -0.79 -5.17 -12.36
N ILE A 132 -1.28 -4.12 -11.70
CA ILE A 132 -2.45 -4.23 -10.80
C ILE A 132 -3.67 -4.70 -11.59
N ARG A 133 -3.94 -4.11 -12.76
CA ARG A 133 -5.03 -4.55 -13.66
C ARG A 133 -4.88 -6.03 -13.99
N ASP A 134 -3.71 -6.45 -14.45
CA ASP A 134 -3.48 -7.84 -14.86
C ASP A 134 -3.67 -8.80 -13.68
N ARG A 135 -3.24 -8.39 -12.48
CA ARG A 135 -3.42 -9.19 -11.27
C ARG A 135 -4.88 -9.26 -10.81
N ILE A 136 -5.67 -8.19 -11.01
CA ILE A 136 -7.13 -8.22 -10.82
C ILE A 136 -7.73 -9.28 -11.75
N VAL A 137 -7.46 -9.21 -13.06
CA VAL A 137 -8.02 -10.13 -14.06
C VAL A 137 -7.64 -11.58 -13.74
N LEU A 138 -6.36 -11.84 -13.47
CA LEU A 138 -5.87 -13.20 -13.26
C LEU A 138 -6.26 -13.76 -11.88
N GLY A 139 -6.37 -12.90 -10.86
CA GLY A 139 -6.55 -13.31 -9.46
C GLY A 139 -7.98 -13.27 -8.94
N ILE A 140 -8.95 -12.73 -9.70
CA ILE A 140 -10.36 -12.77 -9.30
C ILE A 140 -10.89 -14.21 -9.31
N GLY A 141 -11.70 -14.54 -8.30
CA GLY A 141 -12.25 -15.89 -8.12
C GLY A 141 -13.41 -16.19 -9.07
N ASP A 142 -14.16 -15.16 -9.48
CA ASP A 142 -15.31 -15.28 -10.38
C ASP A 142 -14.86 -15.42 -11.84
N ASN A 143 -15.00 -16.63 -12.39
CA ASN A 143 -14.63 -16.92 -13.78
C ASN A 143 -15.49 -16.20 -14.82
N GLY A 144 -16.77 -15.92 -14.54
CA GLY A 144 -17.63 -15.16 -15.46
C GLY A 144 -17.21 -13.70 -15.52
N LEU A 145 -16.84 -13.13 -14.37
CA LEU A 145 -16.29 -11.77 -14.29
C LEU A 145 -14.91 -11.68 -14.95
N LYS A 146 -14.06 -12.70 -14.79
CA LYS A 146 -12.79 -12.84 -15.51
C LYS A 146 -12.99 -12.87 -17.03
N GLU A 147 -13.94 -13.66 -17.53
CA GLU A 147 -14.28 -13.71 -18.95
C GLU A 147 -14.82 -12.36 -19.46
N ARG A 148 -15.61 -11.65 -18.65
CA ARG A 148 -16.06 -10.28 -18.98
C ARG A 148 -14.88 -9.32 -19.11
N LEU A 149 -13.96 -9.30 -18.15
CA LEU A 149 -12.78 -8.44 -18.18
C LEU A 149 -11.91 -8.72 -19.41
N LEU A 150 -11.70 -9.99 -19.76
CA LEU A 150 -10.90 -10.39 -20.93
C LEU A 150 -11.52 -9.97 -22.27
N ARG A 151 -12.83 -9.68 -22.32
CA ARG A 151 -13.52 -9.19 -23.52
C ARG A 151 -13.39 -7.68 -23.73
N GLU A 152 -12.94 -6.93 -22.72
CA GLU A 152 -12.84 -5.48 -22.81
C GLU A 152 -11.63 -5.05 -23.66
N SER A 153 -11.89 -4.37 -24.77
CA SER A 153 -10.84 -3.71 -25.55
C SER A 153 -10.29 -2.50 -24.80
N GLY A 154 -8.96 -2.36 -24.78
CA GLY A 154 -8.30 -1.24 -24.12
C GLY A 154 -8.55 -1.16 -22.60
N LEU A 155 -8.61 -2.31 -21.92
CA LEU A 155 -8.85 -2.35 -20.48
C LEU A 155 -7.74 -1.63 -19.70
N GLY A 156 -8.08 -0.49 -19.09
CA GLY A 156 -7.28 0.21 -18.09
C GLY A 156 -7.62 -0.23 -16.66
N LEU A 157 -6.81 0.18 -15.68
CA LEU A 157 -7.02 -0.16 -14.27
C LEU A 157 -8.36 0.37 -13.76
N GLU A 158 -8.68 1.62 -14.04
CA GLU A 158 -9.88 2.30 -13.57
C GLU A 158 -11.14 1.59 -14.07
N LYS A 159 -11.16 1.25 -15.36
CA LYS A 159 -12.25 0.50 -16.00
C LYS A 159 -12.36 -0.92 -15.43
N ALA A 160 -11.25 -1.60 -15.17
CA ALA A 160 -11.27 -2.91 -14.53
C ALA A 160 -11.89 -2.85 -13.13
N ILE A 161 -11.49 -1.86 -12.32
CA ILE A 161 -12.03 -1.60 -10.98
C ILE A 161 -13.54 -1.32 -11.04
N GLU A 162 -13.98 -0.48 -11.97
CA GLU A 162 -15.41 -0.17 -12.17
C GLU A 162 -16.21 -1.45 -12.47
N ILE A 163 -15.74 -2.27 -13.43
CA ILE A 163 -16.42 -3.50 -13.83
C ILE A 163 -16.58 -4.48 -12.65
N VAL A 164 -15.53 -4.68 -11.86
CA VAL A 164 -15.58 -5.62 -10.72
C VAL A 164 -16.46 -5.11 -9.58
N ARG A 165 -16.46 -3.80 -9.31
CA ARG A 165 -17.36 -3.15 -8.33
C ARG A 165 -18.81 -3.28 -8.75
N SER A 166 -19.13 -2.90 -9.99
CA SER A 166 -20.50 -3.00 -10.50
C SER A 166 -21.03 -4.42 -10.48
N ALA A 167 -20.17 -5.42 -10.74
CA ALA A 167 -20.54 -6.83 -10.66
C ALA A 167 -20.84 -7.28 -9.22
N GLU A 168 -20.06 -6.84 -8.23
CA GLU A 168 -20.33 -7.11 -6.81
C GLU A 168 -21.66 -6.49 -6.37
N THR A 169 -21.86 -5.19 -6.61
CA THR A 169 -23.11 -4.50 -6.28
C THR A 169 -24.33 -5.13 -6.96
N SER A 170 -24.21 -5.51 -8.24
CA SER A 170 -25.32 -6.17 -8.96
C SER A 170 -25.68 -7.52 -8.33
N ARG A 171 -24.68 -8.29 -7.87
CA ARG A 171 -24.93 -9.57 -7.20
C ARG A 171 -25.64 -9.38 -5.87
N GLU A 172 -25.20 -8.41 -5.07
CA GLU A 172 -25.83 -8.06 -3.79
C GLU A 172 -27.29 -7.64 -3.97
N GLN A 173 -27.55 -6.77 -4.95
CA GLN A 173 -28.91 -6.34 -5.29
C GLN A 173 -29.79 -7.52 -5.73
N LEU A 174 -29.26 -8.40 -6.58
CA LEU A 174 -29.98 -9.60 -7.02
C LEU A 174 -30.24 -10.59 -5.89
N SER A 175 -29.34 -10.73 -4.90
CA SER A 175 -29.62 -11.53 -3.70
C SER A 175 -30.75 -10.93 -2.87
N SER A 176 -30.73 -9.63 -2.61
CA SER A 176 -31.79 -8.95 -1.84
C SER A 176 -33.16 -9.11 -2.52
N MET A 177 -33.23 -8.96 -3.85
CA MET A 177 -34.47 -9.17 -4.60
C MET A 177 -35.00 -10.61 -4.50
N LYS A 178 -34.12 -11.62 -4.45
CA LYS A 178 -34.50 -13.03 -4.27
C LYS A 178 -35.05 -13.29 -2.86
N GLU A 179 -34.47 -12.67 -1.85
CA GLU A 179 -34.93 -12.79 -0.46
C GLU A 179 -36.30 -12.12 -0.27
N GLU A 180 -36.52 -10.93 -0.83
CA GLU A 180 -37.80 -10.21 -0.80
C GLU A 180 -38.93 -10.99 -1.50
N THR A 181 -38.63 -11.60 -2.65
CA THR A 181 -39.60 -12.44 -3.37
C THR A 181 -39.94 -13.70 -2.60
N ALA A 182 -38.96 -14.37 -1.97
CA ALA A 182 -39.20 -15.54 -1.13
C ALA A 182 -40.03 -15.21 0.13
N ALA A 183 -39.78 -14.07 0.77
CA ALA A 183 -40.56 -13.60 1.92
C ALA A 183 -42.02 -13.32 1.56
N THR A 184 -42.27 -12.72 0.39
CA THR A 184 -43.62 -12.42 -0.11
C THR A 184 -44.41 -13.68 -0.44
N VAL A 185 -43.78 -14.71 -1.02
CA VAL A 185 -44.45 -15.99 -1.31
C VAL A 185 -44.87 -16.73 -0.04
N ASN A 186 -44.08 -16.61 1.04
CA ASN A 186 -44.38 -17.26 2.32
C ASN A 186 -45.51 -16.57 3.11
N SER A 187 -45.73 -15.26 2.93
CA SER A 187 -46.83 -14.54 3.60
C SER A 187 -48.20 -14.76 2.98
N VAL A 188 -48.27 -15.08 1.68
CA VAL A 188 -49.54 -15.33 0.95
C VAL A 188 -50.10 -16.75 1.17
N LYS A 189 -49.29 -17.68 1.72
CA LYS A 189 -49.70 -19.08 1.97
C LYS A 189 -50.20 -19.35 3.40
N ARG A 190 -50.51 -18.31 4.21
CA ARG A 190 -51.09 -18.46 5.55
C ARG A 190 -52.55 -18.07 5.59
#